data_AF-A0A4P9CAT5-F1
#
_entry.id   AF-A0A4P9CAT5-F1
#
_cell.length_a   1.000
_cell.length_b   1.000
_cell.length_c   1.000
_cell.angle_alpha   90.00
_cell.angle_beta   90.00
_cell.angle_gamma   90.00
#
_symmetry.space_group_name_H-M   'P 1'
#
loop_
_entity.id
_entity.type
_entity.pdbx_description
1 polymer ?
#
loop_
_entity_poly.entity_id
_entity_poly.type
_entity_poly.pdbx_seq_one_letter_code
_entity_poly.pdbx_strand_id
1 'polypeptide(L)'
;MKLNRHLKSNNGFTLVELIVTLAIAAIVMTVAGNYLFFGNRMFAENEVKNTDKYIGDTIFDFMREQIIYATGVEVINPAETDAAPKYEKIFDVDKISDKENGFLCFGPKEVKPLPDIYGESFYRNNGVSYTVKVKNDSLELYLNVQVYNRDGEMVYETGANIKNLNIALNGGNSIIITGAEENKKEHEYVNPIISLSEKQVEKDDELTILANGLYEKMKACLDDYYKLKNKTMTQKEYTDKYGITWPGVSNDIFSKYIYNNLDSNNRWPAFTAKALEELKKLGYNEMYMRVYLNQNNHDITVFGNTKNQIIAAWPETYLIYKNWDEKGNIIPKGTWYIVENKSDKINMVNITHEEIDKKIDDGKVVIFGKEE
;
A
#
# COMPACT_ATOMS: atom_id res chain seq x y z
N MET A 1 -34.10 41.30 -91.61
CA MET A 1 -33.17 40.25 -91.13
C MET A 1 -32.34 40.85 -89.99
N LYS A 2 -32.58 40.47 -88.73
CA LYS A 2 -31.84 40.99 -87.56
C LYS A 2 -30.52 40.24 -87.43
N LEU A 3 -29.39 40.95 -87.49
CA LEU A 3 -28.07 40.39 -87.18
C LEU A 3 -27.94 40.26 -85.66
N ASN A 4 -27.86 39.03 -85.15
CA ASN A 4 -27.49 38.78 -83.76
C ASN A 4 -26.03 39.16 -83.54
N ARG A 5 -25.79 40.23 -82.78
CA ARG A 5 -24.46 40.65 -82.35
C ARG A 5 -24.05 39.75 -81.17
N HIS A 6 -23.22 38.75 -81.42
CA HIS A 6 -22.56 38.02 -80.34
C HIS A 6 -21.67 38.99 -79.55
N LEU A 7 -22.05 39.29 -78.31
CA LEU A 7 -21.17 39.94 -77.33
C LEU A 7 -20.08 38.94 -76.97
N LYS A 8 -18.88 39.11 -77.54
CA LYS A 8 -17.69 38.35 -77.15
C LYS A 8 -17.28 38.86 -75.76
N SER A 9 -17.39 38.00 -74.75
CA SER A 9 -16.86 38.28 -73.41
C SER A 9 -15.33 38.38 -73.49
N ASN A 10 -14.75 39.48 -73.00
CA ASN A 10 -13.30 39.69 -72.93
C ASN A 10 -12.67 39.12 -71.65
N ASN A 11 -13.41 38.32 -70.88
CA ASN A 11 -12.90 37.71 -69.65
C ASN A 11 -12.26 36.34 -69.93
N GLY A 12 -11.35 36.30 -70.91
CA GLY A 12 -10.50 35.12 -71.17
C GLY A 12 -9.20 35.26 -70.39
N PHE A 13 -8.86 34.28 -69.56
CA PHE A 13 -7.56 34.22 -68.88
C PHE A 13 -6.44 34.21 -69.93
N THR A 14 -5.44 35.06 -69.75
CA THR A 14 -4.24 35.02 -70.60
C THR A 14 -3.38 33.80 -70.25
N LEU A 15 -2.61 33.30 -71.22
CA LEU A 15 -1.72 32.14 -71.02
C LEU A 15 -0.74 32.37 -69.85
N VAL A 16 -0.25 33.60 -69.71
CA VAL A 16 0.68 33.98 -68.64
C VAL A 16 0.00 33.92 -67.27
N GLU A 17 -1.21 34.44 -67.14
CA GLU A 17 -1.98 34.36 -65.89
C GLU A 17 -2.27 32.90 -65.49
N LEU A 18 -2.54 32.04 -66.48
CA LEU A 18 -2.73 30.60 -66.24
C LEU A 18 -1.45 29.93 -65.74
N ILE A 19 -0.29 30.24 -66.33
CA ILE A 19 1.00 29.72 -65.88
C ILE A 19 1.33 30.22 -64.46
N VAL A 20 1.13 31.51 -64.19
CA VAL A 20 1.42 32.12 -62.87
C VAL A 20 0.50 31.54 -61.79
N THR A 21 -0.80 31.38 -62.06
CA THR A 21 -1.74 30.79 -61.11
C THR A 21 -1.45 29.32 -60.85
N LEU A 22 -1.07 28.54 -61.86
CA LEU A 22 -0.58 27.15 -61.68
C LEU A 22 0.70 27.08 -60.86
N ALA A 23 1.65 27.99 -61.09
CA ALA A 23 2.89 28.05 -60.33
C ALA A 23 2.64 28.37 -58.84
N ILE A 24 1.79 29.37 -58.56
CA ILE A 24 1.40 29.71 -57.19
C ILE A 24 0.63 28.55 -56.54
N ALA A 25 -0.30 27.92 -57.27
CA ALA A 25 -1.05 26.76 -56.78
C ALA A 25 -0.12 25.58 -56.45
N ALA A 26 0.90 25.32 -57.29
CA ALA A 26 1.89 24.27 -57.04
C ALA A 26 2.69 24.55 -55.77
N ILE A 27 3.17 25.78 -55.57
CA ILE A 27 3.89 26.18 -54.34
C ILE A 27 2.99 26.01 -53.11
N VAL A 28 1.74 26.48 -53.17
CA VAL A 28 0.77 26.35 -52.07
C VAL A 28 0.48 24.89 -51.76
N MET A 29 0.28 24.04 -52.78
CA MET A 29 0.07 22.60 -52.61
C MET A 29 1.29 21.89 -52.02
N THR A 30 2.51 22.26 -52.41
CA THR A 30 3.75 21.72 -51.82
C THR A 30 3.86 22.09 -50.35
N VAL A 31 3.61 23.36 -50.00
CA VAL A 31 3.64 23.83 -48.61
C VAL A 31 2.55 23.13 -47.79
N ALA A 32 1.32 23.07 -48.29
CA ALA A 32 0.21 22.39 -47.62
C ALA A 32 0.48 20.89 -47.44
N GLY A 33 1.04 20.23 -48.45
CA GLY A 33 1.48 18.83 -48.37
C GLY A 33 2.51 18.61 -47.27
N ASN A 34 3.54 19.45 -47.21
CA ASN A 34 4.56 19.36 -46.16
C ASN A 34 3.98 19.55 -44.75
N TYR A 35 3.03 20.47 -44.57
CA TYR A 35 2.35 20.64 -43.28
C TYR A 35 1.50 19.42 -42.90
N LEU A 36 0.80 18.81 -43.86
CA LEU A 36 0.02 17.59 -43.61
C LEU A 36 0.92 16.41 -43.23
N PHE A 37 2.05 16.23 -43.93
CA PHE A 37 3.01 15.19 -43.59
C PHE A 37 3.67 15.42 -42.22
N PHE A 38 4.03 16.66 -41.91
CA PHE A 38 4.59 17.01 -40.60
C PHE A 38 3.56 16.79 -39.48
N GLY A 39 2.32 17.21 -39.68
CA GLY A 39 1.22 16.99 -38.73
C GLY A 39 0.99 15.51 -38.47
N ASN A 40 0.85 14.70 -39.53
CA ASN A 40 0.66 13.25 -39.40
C ASN A 40 1.83 12.57 -38.70
N ARG A 41 3.07 12.99 -39.00
CA ARG A 41 4.26 12.48 -38.32
C ARG A 41 4.24 12.84 -36.83
N MET A 42 3.89 14.08 -36.49
CA MET A 42 3.80 14.52 -35.09
C MET A 42 2.69 13.77 -34.33
N PHE A 43 1.54 13.51 -34.96
CA PHE A 43 0.47 12.71 -34.37
C PHE A 43 0.90 11.26 -34.18
N ALA A 44 1.51 10.63 -35.18
CA ALA A 44 2.02 9.26 -35.08
C ALA A 44 3.12 9.13 -34.01
N GLU A 45 4.08 10.06 -33.96
CA GLU A 45 5.14 10.09 -32.94
C GLU A 45 4.56 10.29 -31.53
N ASN A 46 3.54 11.15 -31.36
CA ASN A 46 2.88 11.34 -30.07
C ASN A 46 2.03 10.13 -29.65
N GLU A 47 1.36 9.46 -30.59
CA GLU A 47 0.59 8.25 -30.32
C GLU A 47 1.50 7.09 -29.90
N VAL A 48 2.65 6.93 -30.55
CA VAL A 48 3.68 5.96 -30.18
C VAL A 48 4.23 6.27 -28.78
N LYS A 49 4.65 7.52 -28.51
CA LYS A 49 5.14 7.90 -27.17
C LYS A 49 4.12 7.70 -26.06
N ASN A 50 2.84 7.98 -26.33
CA ASN A 50 1.76 7.70 -25.37
C ASN A 50 1.56 6.20 -25.16
N THR A 51 1.75 5.39 -26.19
CA THR A 51 1.69 3.93 -26.11
C THR A 51 2.85 3.36 -25.29
N ASP A 52 4.08 3.80 -25.56
CA ASP A 52 5.27 3.35 -24.84
C ASP A 52 5.19 3.72 -23.35
N LYS A 53 4.73 4.95 -23.07
CA LYS A 53 4.43 5.41 -21.72
C LYS A 53 3.35 4.56 -21.05
N TYR A 54 2.25 4.28 -21.75
CA TYR A 54 1.16 3.47 -21.22
C TYR A 54 1.62 2.06 -20.84
N ILE A 55 2.46 1.42 -21.66
CA ILE A 55 3.06 0.11 -21.36
C ILE A 55 3.90 0.19 -20.08
N GLY A 56 4.83 1.14 -20.01
CA GLY A 56 5.73 1.30 -18.87
C GLY A 56 5.00 1.61 -17.57
N ASP A 57 4.09 2.59 -17.58
CA ASP A 57 3.32 3.00 -16.40
C ASP A 57 2.40 1.88 -15.90
N THR A 58 1.74 1.15 -16.81
CA THR A 58 0.85 0.03 -16.43
C THR A 58 1.62 -1.11 -15.77
N ILE A 59 2.78 -1.48 -16.32
CA ILE A 59 3.65 -2.50 -15.75
C ILE A 59 4.20 -2.05 -14.40
N PHE A 60 4.69 -0.82 -14.32
CA PHE A 60 5.21 -0.25 -13.08
C PHE A 60 4.14 -0.20 -11.99
N ASP A 61 2.94 0.29 -12.30
CA ASP A 61 1.84 0.36 -11.34
C ASP A 61 1.44 -1.03 -10.86
N PHE A 62 1.36 -2.02 -11.75
CA PHE A 62 1.06 -3.41 -11.37
C PHE A 62 2.12 -4.00 -10.45
N MET A 63 3.39 -3.96 -10.86
CA MET A 63 4.50 -4.46 -10.03
C MET A 63 4.55 -3.73 -8.68
N ARG A 64 4.37 -2.41 -8.69
CA ARG A 64 4.33 -1.59 -7.48
C ARG A 64 3.21 -2.03 -6.55
N GLU A 65 1.99 -2.21 -7.05
CA GLU A 65 0.86 -2.64 -6.24
C GLU A 65 1.10 -4.02 -5.62
N GLN A 66 1.57 -5.00 -6.41
CA GLN A 66 1.90 -6.33 -5.88
C GLN A 66 2.99 -6.25 -4.81
N ILE A 67 4.04 -5.44 -5.02
CA ILE A 67 5.13 -5.27 -4.06
C ILE A 67 4.67 -4.51 -2.81
N ILE A 68 3.84 -3.47 -2.91
CA ILE A 68 3.34 -2.72 -1.75
C ILE A 68 2.51 -3.63 -0.84
N TYR A 69 1.67 -4.47 -1.42
CA TYR A 69 0.74 -5.31 -0.68
C TYR A 69 1.30 -6.68 -0.27
N ALA A 70 2.47 -7.08 -0.78
CA ALA A 70 3.12 -8.32 -0.41
C ALA A 70 3.51 -8.36 1.08
N THR A 71 3.34 -9.50 1.73
CA THR A 71 3.73 -9.76 3.13
C THR A 71 5.16 -10.28 3.25
N GLY A 72 5.76 -10.67 2.13
CA GLY A 72 7.15 -11.07 2.01
C GLY A 72 7.65 -10.74 0.61
N VAL A 73 8.86 -10.19 0.51
CA VAL A 73 9.50 -9.85 -0.77
C VAL A 73 10.92 -10.39 -0.74
N GLU A 74 11.29 -11.12 -1.78
CA GLU A 74 12.63 -11.61 -2.03
C GLU A 74 13.04 -11.21 -3.45
N VAL A 75 14.27 -10.70 -3.58
CA VAL A 75 14.91 -10.40 -4.87
C VAL A 75 16.04 -11.40 -5.06
N ILE A 76 15.97 -12.19 -6.12
CA ILE A 76 16.96 -13.21 -6.43
C ILE A 76 17.92 -12.66 -7.48
N ASN A 77 19.21 -12.71 -7.16
CA ASN A 77 20.25 -12.29 -8.10
C ASN A 77 20.20 -13.15 -9.38
N PRO A 78 20.07 -12.55 -10.58
CA PRO A 78 20.08 -13.29 -11.85
C PRO A 78 21.31 -14.18 -12.08
N ALA A 79 22.44 -13.86 -11.43
CA ALA A 79 23.67 -14.66 -11.52
C ALA A 79 23.60 -15.97 -10.74
N GLU A 80 22.64 -16.11 -9.81
CA GLU A 80 22.44 -17.30 -8.99
C GLU A 80 21.41 -18.21 -9.65
N THR A 81 21.87 -19.13 -10.50
CA THR A 81 20.99 -19.96 -11.34
C THR A 81 20.26 -21.07 -10.57
N ASP A 82 20.74 -21.42 -9.37
CA ASP A 82 20.22 -22.54 -8.58
C ASP A 82 19.34 -22.10 -7.39
N ALA A 83 19.16 -20.79 -7.19
CA ALA A 83 18.33 -20.28 -6.10
C ALA A 83 16.84 -20.50 -6.37
N ALA A 84 16.21 -21.35 -5.54
CA ALA A 84 14.77 -21.57 -5.58
C ALA A 84 14.03 -20.38 -4.93
N PRO A 85 13.03 -19.78 -5.59
CA PRO A 85 12.22 -18.71 -5.01
C PRO A 85 11.53 -19.14 -3.71
N LYS A 86 11.67 -18.32 -2.66
CA LYS A 86 11.16 -18.60 -1.32
C LYS A 86 9.63 -18.54 -1.27
N TYR A 87 9.03 -17.55 -1.92
CA TYR A 87 7.59 -17.28 -1.83
C TYR A 87 6.80 -17.86 -3.01
N GLU A 88 5.48 -17.84 -2.90
CA GLU A 88 4.56 -18.55 -3.79
C GLU A 88 4.39 -17.92 -5.17
N LYS A 89 4.44 -16.59 -5.27
CA LYS A 89 4.32 -15.88 -6.56
C LYS A 89 5.67 -15.31 -6.96
N ILE A 90 5.92 -15.23 -8.26
CA ILE A 90 7.15 -14.64 -8.78
C ILE A 90 6.85 -13.72 -9.96
N PHE A 91 7.61 -12.63 -10.05
CA PHE A 91 7.83 -11.89 -11.27
C PHE A 91 9.06 -12.41 -11.99
N ASP A 92 8.96 -12.49 -13.30
CA ASP A 92 10.06 -12.80 -14.20
C ASP A 92 9.85 -12.08 -15.54
N VAL A 93 10.90 -11.98 -16.35
CA VAL A 93 10.82 -11.51 -17.74
C VAL A 93 11.09 -12.68 -18.66
N ASP A 94 10.07 -13.11 -19.41
CA ASP A 94 10.27 -14.10 -20.46
C ASP A 94 10.96 -13.43 -21.65
N LYS A 95 12.25 -13.70 -21.82
CA LYS A 95 13.11 -13.02 -22.79
C LYS A 95 12.63 -13.31 -24.22
N ILE A 96 12.49 -12.25 -25.02
CA ILE A 96 12.22 -12.38 -26.44
C ILE A 96 13.57 -12.58 -27.16
N SER A 97 13.90 -13.82 -27.50
CA SER A 97 15.14 -14.17 -28.22
C SER A 97 16.43 -13.80 -27.45
N ASP A 98 17.52 -13.44 -28.13
CA ASP A 98 18.84 -13.14 -27.52
C ASP A 98 18.90 -11.77 -26.82
N LYS A 99 17.75 -11.13 -26.58
CA LYS A 99 17.68 -9.80 -25.96
C LYS A 99 17.44 -9.91 -24.45
N GLU A 100 17.99 -8.97 -23.71
CA GLU A 100 17.77 -8.82 -22.25
C GLU A 100 16.38 -8.23 -21.91
N ASN A 101 15.47 -8.11 -22.87
CA ASN A 101 14.11 -7.62 -22.67
C ASN A 101 13.09 -8.66 -23.15
N GLY A 102 11.87 -8.54 -22.64
CA GLY A 102 10.87 -9.56 -22.87
C GLY A 102 9.46 -9.17 -22.47
N PHE A 103 8.66 -10.16 -22.12
CA PHE A 103 7.31 -9.97 -21.59
C PHE A 103 7.31 -10.15 -20.08
N LEU A 104 6.55 -9.31 -19.37
CA LEU A 104 6.42 -9.45 -17.92
C LEU A 104 5.52 -10.66 -17.60
N CYS A 105 6.10 -11.60 -16.89
CA CYS A 105 5.42 -12.81 -16.44
C CYS A 105 5.19 -12.73 -14.93
N PHE A 106 4.01 -13.17 -14.48
CA PHE A 106 3.69 -13.23 -13.06
C PHE A 106 2.75 -14.39 -12.77
N GLY A 107 3.07 -15.18 -11.76
CA GLY A 107 2.23 -16.30 -11.37
C GLY A 107 2.85 -17.14 -10.27
N PRO A 108 2.20 -18.28 -9.93
CA PRO A 108 2.73 -19.22 -8.97
C PRO A 108 4.07 -19.79 -9.44
N LYS A 109 5.07 -19.89 -8.55
CA LYS A 109 6.41 -20.39 -8.89
C LYS A 109 6.42 -21.82 -9.43
N GLU A 110 5.38 -22.59 -9.12
CA GLU A 110 5.21 -23.98 -9.57
C GLU A 110 4.72 -24.09 -11.01
N VAL A 111 4.18 -23.01 -11.59
CA VAL A 111 3.67 -23.00 -12.96
C VAL A 111 4.79 -22.63 -13.93
N LYS A 112 5.11 -23.55 -14.85
CA LYS A 112 6.08 -23.32 -15.93
C LYS A 112 5.48 -23.76 -17.29
N PRO A 113 5.57 -22.93 -18.35
CA PRO A 113 6.09 -21.56 -18.36
C PRO A 113 5.17 -20.62 -17.55
N LEU A 114 5.74 -19.55 -16.99
CA LEU A 114 4.93 -18.56 -16.31
C LEU A 114 4.06 -17.81 -17.32
N PRO A 115 2.81 -17.47 -16.95
CA PRO A 115 1.95 -16.74 -17.86
C PRO A 115 2.39 -15.27 -17.98
N ASP A 116 2.42 -14.78 -19.21
CA ASP A 116 2.43 -13.34 -19.50
C ASP A 116 1.08 -12.74 -19.03
N ILE A 117 1.18 -11.66 -18.25
CA ILE A 117 0.04 -11.03 -17.59
C ILE A 117 -0.87 -10.32 -18.60
N TYR A 118 -0.27 -9.72 -19.64
CA TYR A 118 -0.96 -8.81 -20.54
C TYR A 118 -1.10 -9.35 -21.97
N GLY A 119 -0.29 -10.36 -22.32
CA GLY A 119 -0.25 -10.96 -23.65
C GLY A 119 0.51 -10.10 -24.66
N GLU A 120 1.10 -10.73 -25.67
CA GLU A 120 1.94 -10.10 -26.71
C GLU A 120 1.31 -8.83 -27.34
N SER A 121 -0.01 -8.83 -27.55
CA SER A 121 -0.72 -7.70 -28.16
C SER A 121 -0.66 -6.39 -27.35
N PHE A 122 -0.52 -6.47 -26.03
CA PHE A 122 -0.37 -5.32 -25.16
C PHE A 122 0.95 -4.58 -25.43
N TYR A 123 2.03 -5.34 -25.62
CA TYR A 123 3.37 -4.79 -25.80
C TYR A 123 3.59 -4.20 -27.19
N ARG A 124 2.73 -4.48 -28.18
CA ARG A 124 2.77 -3.88 -29.53
C ARG A 124 4.16 -3.96 -30.21
N ASN A 125 4.86 -5.08 -30.05
CA ASN A 125 6.25 -5.35 -30.50
C ASN A 125 7.36 -4.65 -29.71
N ASN A 126 7.04 -4.02 -28.57
CA ASN A 126 8.03 -3.57 -27.61
C ASN A 126 8.39 -4.72 -26.66
N GLY A 127 9.58 -4.66 -26.09
CA GLY A 127 10.01 -5.50 -24.97
C GLY A 127 10.14 -4.66 -23.71
N VAL A 128 10.05 -5.31 -22.55
CA VAL A 128 10.25 -4.65 -21.26
C VAL A 128 11.39 -5.27 -20.47
N SER A 129 12.04 -4.47 -19.66
CA SER A 129 13.00 -4.88 -18.65
C SER A 129 12.74 -4.08 -17.39
N TYR A 130 13.13 -4.59 -16.24
CA TYR A 130 13.08 -3.84 -15.00
C TYR A 130 14.36 -4.00 -14.21
N THR A 131 14.68 -2.97 -13.42
CA THR A 131 15.78 -3.01 -12.46
C THR A 131 15.26 -2.84 -11.04
N VAL A 132 15.89 -3.57 -10.11
CA VAL A 132 15.57 -3.51 -8.69
C VAL A 132 16.83 -3.21 -7.90
N LYS A 133 16.74 -2.21 -7.02
CA LYS A 133 17.77 -1.92 -6.03
C LYS A 133 17.14 -1.89 -4.64
N VAL A 134 17.46 -2.88 -3.81
CA VAL A 134 17.04 -2.89 -2.40
C VAL A 134 17.96 -1.94 -1.61
N LYS A 135 17.38 -1.09 -0.75
CA LYS A 135 18.19 -0.26 0.16
C LYS A 135 18.56 -1.06 1.40
N ASN A 136 19.80 -0.92 1.87
CA ASN A 136 20.41 -1.67 2.97
C ASN A 136 19.46 -1.96 4.15
N ASP A 137 19.25 -3.24 4.44
CA ASP A 137 18.45 -3.77 5.56
C ASP A 137 17.13 -3.01 5.77
N SER A 138 16.48 -2.64 4.67
CA SER A 138 15.29 -1.80 4.67
C SER A 138 14.08 -2.51 4.07
N LEU A 139 12.93 -1.91 4.36
CA LEU A 139 11.64 -2.23 3.76
C LEU A 139 11.44 -1.51 2.42
N GLU A 140 12.49 -0.86 1.90
CA GLU A 140 12.45 0.00 0.74
C GLU A 140 13.26 -0.60 -0.41
N LEU A 141 12.66 -0.69 -1.58
CA LEU A 141 13.34 -0.97 -2.83
C LEU A 141 13.06 0.12 -3.85
N TYR A 142 14.01 0.39 -4.72
CA TYR A 142 13.80 1.16 -5.93
C TYR A 142 13.47 0.19 -7.06
N LEU A 143 12.35 0.42 -7.74
CA LEU A 143 11.93 -0.30 -8.94
C LEU A 143 11.97 0.67 -10.11
N ASN A 144 12.62 0.28 -11.21
CA ASN A 144 12.60 1.00 -12.47
C ASN A 144 12.15 0.05 -13.59
N VAL A 145 11.23 0.50 -14.44
CA VAL A 145 10.72 -0.25 -15.59
C VAL A 145 11.13 0.49 -16.86
N GLN A 146 11.70 -0.24 -17.81
CA GLN A 146 12.22 0.28 -19.07
C GLN A 146 11.51 -0.42 -20.24
N VAL A 147 11.05 0.38 -21.20
CA VAL A 147 10.39 -0.09 -22.43
C VAL A 147 11.35 0.09 -23.59
N TYR A 148 11.50 -0.97 -24.39
CA TYR A 148 12.37 -1.03 -25.53
C TYR A 148 11.57 -1.26 -26.80
N ASN A 149 11.91 -0.55 -27.86
CA ASN A 149 11.33 -0.79 -29.18
C ASN A 149 11.89 -2.07 -29.82
N ARG A 150 11.37 -2.41 -31.00
CA ARG A 150 11.82 -3.56 -31.80
C ARG A 150 13.31 -3.51 -32.15
N ASP A 151 13.89 -2.32 -32.30
CA ASP A 151 15.30 -2.12 -32.62
C ASP A 151 16.21 -2.29 -31.38
N GLY A 152 15.62 -2.42 -30.19
CA GLY A 152 16.33 -2.57 -28.92
C GLY A 152 16.73 -1.24 -28.29
N GLU A 153 16.19 -0.12 -28.76
CA GLU A 153 16.40 1.18 -28.15
C GLU A 153 15.39 1.40 -27.02
N MET A 154 15.87 1.90 -25.89
CA MET A 154 15.01 2.31 -24.78
C MET A 154 14.20 3.56 -25.20
N VAL A 155 12.88 3.44 -25.18
CA VAL A 155 11.94 4.49 -25.61
C VAL A 155 11.22 5.16 -24.44
N TYR A 156 11.13 4.48 -23.29
CA TYR A 156 10.49 5.00 -22.08
C TYR A 156 11.07 4.35 -20.82
N GLU A 157 11.13 5.11 -19.72
CA GLU A 157 11.47 4.59 -18.39
C GLU A 157 10.59 5.24 -17.31
N THR A 158 10.28 4.49 -16.26
CA THR A 158 9.53 4.97 -15.10
C THR A 158 9.96 4.20 -13.85
N GLY A 159 10.16 4.90 -12.73
CA GLY A 159 10.65 4.26 -11.52
C GLY A 159 10.37 5.06 -10.25
N ALA A 160 10.30 4.35 -9.12
CA ALA A 160 10.16 4.98 -7.81
C ALA A 160 10.68 4.08 -6.68
N ASN A 161 10.88 4.70 -5.52
CA ASN A 161 11.09 3.96 -4.28
C ASN A 161 9.75 3.44 -3.75
N ILE A 162 9.71 2.16 -3.44
CA ILE A 162 8.57 1.43 -2.91
C ILE A 162 8.92 1.00 -1.49
N LYS A 163 8.15 1.50 -0.52
CA LYS A 163 8.26 1.10 0.88
C LYS A 163 7.18 0.08 1.21
N ASN A 164 7.56 -1.16 1.44
CA ASN A 164 6.64 -2.23 1.83
C ASN A 164 6.53 -2.30 3.36
N LEU A 165 5.49 -1.67 3.90
CA LEU A 165 5.21 -1.71 5.34
C LEU A 165 4.63 -3.06 5.80
N ASN A 166 4.06 -3.85 4.87
CA ASN A 166 3.42 -5.12 5.19
C ASN A 166 4.42 -6.19 5.61
N ILE A 167 5.67 -6.15 5.13
CA ILE A 167 6.75 -7.01 5.65
C ILE A 167 6.95 -6.77 7.15
N ALA A 168 7.00 -5.50 7.59
CA ALA A 168 7.13 -5.15 9.00
C ALA A 168 5.92 -5.56 9.83
N LEU A 169 4.70 -5.40 9.27
CA LEU A 169 3.48 -5.85 9.92
C LEU A 169 3.44 -7.37 10.09
N ASN A 170 4.11 -8.14 9.23
CA ASN A 170 4.23 -9.59 9.32
C ASN A 170 5.48 -10.07 10.07
N GLY A 171 6.14 -9.19 10.83
CA GLY A 171 7.31 -9.52 11.66
C GLY A 171 8.61 -9.72 10.88
N GLY A 172 8.64 -9.37 9.59
CA GLY A 172 9.86 -9.28 8.79
C GLY A 172 10.55 -7.93 8.97
N ASN A 173 11.88 -7.90 8.96
CA ASN A 173 12.65 -6.67 9.19
C ASN A 173 13.23 -6.06 7.91
N SER A 174 13.27 -6.81 6.80
CA SER A 174 13.86 -6.36 5.54
C SER A 174 13.35 -7.17 4.36
N ILE A 175 13.53 -6.61 3.16
CA ILE A 175 13.42 -7.35 1.89
C ILE A 175 14.63 -8.29 1.79
N ILE A 176 14.38 -9.54 1.42
CA ILE A 176 15.44 -10.56 1.31
C ILE A 176 16.13 -10.41 -0.04
N ILE A 177 17.46 -10.50 -0.04
CA ILE A 177 18.25 -10.61 -1.28
C ILE A 177 18.96 -11.96 -1.27
N THR A 178 18.67 -12.79 -2.26
CA THR A 178 19.25 -14.14 -2.38
C THR A 178 20.32 -14.15 -3.46
N GLY A 179 21.48 -14.76 -3.17
CA GLY A 179 22.63 -14.78 -4.10
C GLY A 179 23.44 -13.47 -4.13
N ALA A 180 23.33 -12.61 -3.12
CA ALA A 180 24.15 -11.39 -3.00
C ALA A 180 25.40 -11.64 -2.13
N GLU A 181 26.56 -11.18 -2.59
CA GLU A 181 27.76 -11.06 -1.75
C GLU A 181 27.51 -10.04 -0.62
N GLU A 182 27.96 -10.31 0.62
CA GLU A 182 27.72 -9.47 1.81
C GLU A 182 28.09 -7.98 1.62
N ASN A 183 28.99 -7.67 0.68
CA ASN A 183 29.49 -6.32 0.37
C ASN A 183 28.72 -5.58 -0.75
N LYS A 184 27.63 -6.13 -1.29
CA LYS A 184 26.88 -5.59 -2.46
C LYS A 184 25.38 -5.40 -2.23
N LYS A 185 24.95 -5.16 -0.98
CA LYS A 185 23.53 -5.00 -0.60
C LYS A 185 22.80 -3.80 -1.24
N GLU A 186 23.49 -2.88 -1.92
CA GLU A 186 22.90 -1.78 -2.69
C GLU A 186 23.12 -1.91 -4.22
N HIS A 187 23.39 -3.12 -4.69
CA HIS A 187 23.55 -3.38 -6.12
C HIS A 187 22.20 -3.30 -6.84
N GLU A 188 22.25 -2.82 -8.08
CA GLU A 188 21.10 -2.79 -8.97
C GLU A 188 21.09 -4.10 -9.78
N TYR A 189 20.00 -4.84 -9.69
CA TYR A 189 19.81 -6.10 -10.40
C TYR A 189 18.92 -5.85 -11.60
N VAL A 190 19.33 -6.31 -12.79
CA VAL A 190 18.55 -6.23 -14.03
C VAL A 190 17.79 -7.53 -14.22
N ASN A 191 16.46 -7.44 -14.39
CA ASN A 191 15.53 -8.56 -14.47
C ASN A 191 15.74 -9.65 -13.40
N PRO A 192 15.87 -9.31 -12.10
CA PRO A 192 15.89 -10.32 -11.04
C PRO A 192 14.54 -11.00 -10.94
N ILE A 193 14.52 -12.27 -10.56
CA ILE A 193 13.28 -12.90 -10.13
C ILE A 193 12.86 -12.22 -8.81
N ILE A 194 11.66 -11.64 -8.78
CA ILE A 194 11.09 -11.07 -7.55
C ILE A 194 10.07 -12.07 -7.03
N SER A 195 10.36 -12.73 -5.92
CA SER A 195 9.43 -13.62 -5.25
C SER A 195 8.61 -12.86 -4.22
N LEU A 196 7.29 -13.04 -4.27
CA LEU A 196 6.32 -12.36 -3.42
C LEU A 196 5.49 -13.37 -2.65
N SER A 197 5.29 -13.05 -1.37
CA SER A 197 4.25 -13.67 -0.58
C SER A 197 3.04 -12.76 -0.53
N GLU A 198 1.91 -13.33 -0.90
CA GLU A 198 0.58 -12.84 -0.58
C GLU A 198 -0.03 -13.78 0.45
N LYS A 199 0.76 -14.28 1.41
CA LYS A 199 0.18 -14.91 2.59
C LYS A 199 -0.94 -13.97 2.99
N GLN A 200 -2.18 -14.45 2.89
CA GLN A 200 -3.26 -13.83 3.63
C GLN A 200 -2.65 -13.65 5.00
N VAL A 201 -2.58 -12.40 5.47
CA VAL A 201 -2.39 -12.13 6.89
C VAL A 201 -3.18 -13.24 7.54
N GLU A 202 -2.50 -14.09 8.30
CA GLU A 202 -3.13 -15.18 9.02
C GLU A 202 -4.18 -14.47 9.85
N LYS A 203 -5.42 -14.42 9.32
CA LYS A 203 -6.29 -13.22 9.38
C LYS A 203 -6.18 -12.74 10.79
N ASP A 204 -5.43 -11.67 11.05
CA ASP A 204 -5.23 -11.22 12.43
C ASP A 204 -6.65 -11.16 12.94
N ASP A 205 -6.97 -12.04 13.92
CA ASP A 205 -8.38 -12.33 14.23
C ASP A 205 -9.04 -10.96 14.36
N GLU A 206 -10.19 -10.74 13.75
CA GLU A 206 -10.76 -9.40 13.56
C GLU A 206 -10.76 -8.58 14.87
N LEU A 207 -10.76 -9.27 16.02
CA LEU A 207 -10.40 -8.77 17.34
C LEU A 207 -9.05 -8.05 17.47
N THR A 208 -7.93 -8.63 17.03
CA THR A 208 -6.58 -8.07 17.01
C THR A 208 -6.51 -6.78 16.19
N ILE A 209 -7.13 -6.76 15.01
CA ILE A 209 -7.20 -5.55 14.17
C ILE A 209 -7.96 -4.43 14.91
N LEU A 210 -9.12 -4.76 15.48
CA LEU A 210 -9.92 -3.83 16.24
C LEU A 210 -9.20 -3.34 17.51
N ALA A 211 -8.49 -4.23 18.21
CA ALA A 211 -7.74 -3.90 19.41
C ALA A 211 -6.57 -2.95 19.11
N ASN A 212 -5.76 -3.27 18.10
CA ASN A 212 -4.69 -2.40 17.64
C ASN A 212 -5.22 -1.04 17.15
N GLY A 213 -6.35 -1.01 16.45
CA GLY A 213 -6.99 0.23 16.04
C GLY A 213 -7.41 1.12 17.22
N LEU A 214 -7.91 0.52 18.31
CA LEU A 214 -8.24 1.25 19.54
C LEU A 214 -6.99 1.75 20.26
N TYR A 215 -5.95 0.92 20.32
CA TYR A 215 -4.65 1.29 20.90
C TYR A 215 -4.07 2.52 20.18
N GLU A 216 -3.97 2.47 18.85
CA GLU A 216 -3.39 3.56 18.05
C GLU A 216 -4.23 4.85 18.12
N LYS A 217 -5.57 4.75 18.22
CA LYS A 217 -6.43 5.92 18.47
C LYS A 217 -6.12 6.60 19.80
N MET A 218 -5.92 5.83 20.87
CA MET A 218 -5.56 6.37 22.19
C MET A 218 -4.15 6.98 22.17
N LYS A 219 -3.19 6.30 21.54
CA LYS A 219 -1.82 6.77 21.38
C LYS A 219 -1.76 8.09 20.61
N ALA A 220 -2.52 8.22 19.52
CA ALA A 220 -2.61 9.47 18.78
C ALA A 220 -3.15 10.64 19.62
N CYS A 221 -4.12 10.39 20.53
CA CYS A 221 -4.60 11.40 21.48
C CYS A 221 -3.50 11.85 22.46
N LEU A 222 -2.72 10.90 22.95
CA LEU A 222 -1.61 11.15 23.86
C LEU A 222 -0.45 11.91 23.17
N ASP A 223 -0.08 11.51 21.95
CA ASP A 223 0.97 12.16 21.16
C ASP A 223 0.61 13.62 20.86
N ASP A 224 -0.63 13.90 20.48
CA ASP A 224 -1.09 15.26 20.21
C ASP A 224 -1.18 16.11 21.48
N TYR A 225 -1.51 15.50 22.64
CA TYR A 225 -1.38 16.17 23.92
C TYR A 225 0.07 16.61 24.20
N TYR A 226 1.05 15.75 23.92
CA TYR A 226 2.46 16.11 24.09
C TYR A 226 2.94 17.17 23.10
N LYS A 227 2.44 17.16 21.86
CA LYS A 227 2.66 18.25 20.91
C LYS A 227 2.14 19.58 21.43
N LEU A 228 0.92 19.61 21.98
CA LEU A 228 0.36 20.80 22.62
C LEU A 228 1.21 21.26 23.82
N LYS A 229 1.61 20.33 24.70
CA LYS A 229 2.47 20.62 25.85
C LYS A 229 3.82 21.21 25.43
N ASN A 230 4.39 20.70 24.35
CA ASN A 230 5.65 21.16 23.76
C ASN A 230 5.47 22.34 22.79
N LYS A 231 4.26 22.93 22.73
CA LYS A 231 3.90 24.10 21.90
C LYS A 231 4.08 23.91 20.39
N THR A 232 4.09 22.68 19.90
CA THR A 232 4.06 22.37 18.45
C THR A 232 2.63 22.32 17.89
N MET A 233 1.62 22.33 18.77
CA MET A 233 0.20 22.48 18.47
C MET A 233 -0.39 23.56 19.38
N THR A 234 -1.41 24.29 18.91
CA THR A 234 -2.14 25.30 19.68
C THR A 234 -3.32 24.68 20.45
N GLN A 235 -3.71 25.31 21.56
CA GLN A 235 -4.87 24.87 22.35
C GLN A 235 -6.17 24.89 21.51
N LYS A 236 -6.28 25.84 20.58
CA LYS A 236 -7.40 25.91 19.65
C LYS A 236 -7.41 24.69 18.73
N GLU A 237 -6.30 24.36 18.08
CA GLU A 237 -6.20 23.16 17.21
C GLU A 237 -6.54 21.87 17.96
N TYR A 238 -6.06 21.74 19.21
CA TYR A 238 -6.39 20.60 20.05
C TYR A 238 -7.89 20.55 20.39
N THR A 239 -8.48 21.68 20.76
CA THR A 239 -9.91 21.77 21.11
C THR A 239 -10.78 21.54 19.88
N ASP A 240 -10.42 22.09 18.72
CA ASP A 240 -11.13 21.90 17.46
C ASP A 240 -11.09 20.43 17.02
N LYS A 241 -9.96 19.73 17.24
CA LYS A 241 -9.81 18.32 16.89
C LYS A 241 -10.54 17.38 17.84
N TYR A 242 -10.38 17.57 19.15
CA TYR A 242 -10.89 16.62 20.15
C TYR A 242 -12.23 17.03 20.76
N GLY A 243 -12.69 18.26 20.54
CA GLY A 243 -13.89 18.82 21.16
C GLY A 243 -13.77 19.04 22.68
N ILE A 244 -12.53 19.10 23.20
CA ILE A 244 -12.25 19.10 24.64
C ILE A 244 -11.28 20.23 24.97
N THR A 245 -11.63 21.03 25.95
CA THR A 245 -10.77 22.08 26.52
C THR A 245 -9.70 21.47 27.44
N TRP A 246 -8.45 21.88 27.23
CA TRP A 246 -7.34 21.73 28.19
C TRP A 246 -7.78 22.19 29.60
N PRO A 247 -7.39 21.53 30.72
CA PRO A 247 -6.12 20.82 30.96
C PRO A 247 -6.19 19.32 31.27
N GLY A 248 -5.15 18.61 30.83
CA GLY A 248 -4.71 17.34 31.43
C GLY A 248 -4.81 16.10 30.54
N VAL A 249 -3.97 15.12 30.84
CA VAL A 249 -4.14 13.74 30.35
C VAL A 249 -5.21 13.09 31.20
N SER A 250 -6.33 12.71 30.60
CA SER A 250 -7.36 11.96 31.30
C SER A 250 -7.88 10.84 30.43
N ASN A 251 -7.88 9.65 31.02
CA ASN A 251 -8.47 8.46 30.43
C ASN A 251 -9.91 8.73 29.94
N ASP A 252 -10.72 9.37 30.76
CA ASP A 252 -12.15 9.56 30.48
C ASP A 252 -12.37 10.54 29.34
N ILE A 253 -11.51 11.56 29.26
CA ILE A 253 -11.51 12.56 28.20
C ILE A 253 -11.19 11.87 26.86
N PHE A 254 -10.09 11.13 26.77
CA PHE A 254 -9.68 10.49 25.52
C PHE A 254 -10.61 9.34 25.15
N SER A 255 -11.05 8.54 26.12
CA SER A 255 -12.02 7.47 25.90
C SER A 255 -13.34 8.00 25.37
N LYS A 256 -13.84 9.12 25.91
CA LYS A 256 -15.07 9.76 25.42
C LYS A 256 -14.90 10.28 23.99
N TYR A 257 -13.77 10.89 23.66
CA TYR A 257 -13.48 11.30 22.29
C TYR A 257 -13.49 10.11 21.33
N ILE A 258 -12.76 9.04 21.68
CA ILE A 258 -12.68 7.83 20.86
C ILE A 258 -14.08 7.23 20.68
N TYR A 259 -14.85 7.08 21.76
CA TYR A 259 -16.22 6.54 21.73
C TYR A 259 -17.13 7.29 20.76
N ASN A 260 -17.10 8.62 20.80
CA ASN A 260 -17.93 9.47 19.94
C ASN A 260 -17.48 9.48 18.46
N ASN A 261 -16.28 8.96 18.16
CA ASN A 261 -15.67 8.96 16.82
C ASN A 261 -15.35 7.54 16.30
N LEU A 262 -15.94 6.52 16.90
CA LEU A 262 -15.76 5.11 16.49
C LEU A 262 -16.81 4.65 15.49
N ASP A 263 -18.09 4.92 15.75
CA ASP A 263 -19.21 4.55 14.89
C ASP A 263 -20.35 5.57 15.07
N SER A 264 -21.16 5.73 14.02
CA SER A 264 -22.42 6.46 13.97
C SER A 264 -23.38 6.15 15.13
N ASN A 265 -23.28 4.95 15.72
CA ASN A 265 -24.13 4.52 16.83
C ASN A 265 -23.58 4.86 18.22
N ASN A 266 -22.41 5.51 18.33
CA ASN A 266 -21.70 5.76 19.59
C ASN A 266 -21.60 4.47 20.42
N ARG A 267 -20.85 3.48 19.94
CA ARG A 267 -20.65 2.20 20.66
C ARG A 267 -19.20 1.77 20.58
N TRP A 268 -18.74 1.12 21.64
CA TRP A 268 -17.48 0.39 21.60
C TRP A 268 -17.59 -0.81 20.64
N PRO A 269 -16.52 -1.18 19.92
CA PRO A 269 -16.53 -2.34 19.04
C PRO A 269 -16.89 -3.61 19.82
N ALA A 270 -17.87 -4.37 19.34
CA ALA A 270 -18.21 -5.65 19.94
C ALA A 270 -17.20 -6.73 19.51
N PHE A 271 -17.07 -7.77 20.34
CA PHE A 271 -16.33 -8.98 19.94
C PHE A 271 -17.03 -9.68 18.77
N THR A 272 -16.26 -10.34 17.92
CA THR A 272 -16.79 -11.10 16.78
C THR A 272 -17.73 -12.22 17.25
N ALA A 273 -18.64 -12.66 16.37
CA ALA A 273 -19.57 -13.74 16.71
C ALA A 273 -18.85 -15.01 17.17
N LYS A 274 -17.74 -15.37 16.50
CA LYS A 274 -16.90 -16.51 16.86
C LYS A 274 -16.29 -16.37 18.26
N ALA A 275 -15.72 -15.22 18.57
CA ALA A 275 -15.15 -14.96 19.89
C ALA A 275 -16.22 -14.94 20.99
N LEU A 276 -17.41 -14.43 20.67
CA LEU A 276 -18.53 -14.38 21.60
C LEU A 276 -19.08 -15.78 21.92
N GLU A 277 -19.01 -16.75 21.00
CA GLU A 277 -19.36 -18.14 21.28
C GLU A 277 -18.45 -18.76 22.35
N GLU A 278 -17.15 -18.53 22.27
CA GLU A 278 -16.20 -18.97 23.31
C GLU A 278 -16.43 -18.24 24.65
N LEU A 279 -16.66 -16.92 24.61
CA LEU A 279 -16.94 -16.12 25.80
C LEU A 279 -18.27 -16.52 26.48
N LYS A 280 -19.27 -16.97 25.70
CA LYS A 280 -20.54 -17.50 26.23
C LYS A 280 -20.35 -18.77 27.05
N LYS A 281 -19.38 -19.63 26.70
CA LYS A 281 -19.03 -20.81 27.52
C LYS A 281 -18.55 -20.43 28.91
N LEU A 282 -18.00 -19.22 29.06
CA LEU A 282 -17.53 -18.65 30.33
C LEU A 282 -18.59 -17.77 31.02
N GLY A 283 -19.80 -17.68 30.44
CA GLY A 283 -20.95 -16.95 30.97
C GLY A 283 -20.99 -15.47 30.61
N TYR A 284 -20.29 -15.04 29.55
CA TYR A 284 -20.37 -13.68 29.03
C TYR A 284 -21.26 -13.61 27.79
N ASN A 285 -22.41 -12.93 27.91
CA ASN A 285 -23.39 -12.82 26.82
C ASN A 285 -23.07 -11.72 25.81
N GLU A 286 -22.37 -10.67 26.26
CA GLU A 286 -21.93 -9.55 25.45
C GLU A 286 -20.54 -9.10 25.92
N MET A 287 -19.70 -8.68 24.98
CA MET A 287 -18.40 -8.12 25.29
C MET A 287 -18.03 -7.04 24.28
N TYR A 288 -17.45 -5.95 24.80
CA TYR A 288 -17.07 -4.76 24.05
C TYR A 288 -15.60 -4.46 24.29
N MET A 289 -14.86 -4.11 23.24
CA MET A 289 -13.46 -3.70 23.31
C MET A 289 -13.36 -2.24 23.72
N ARG A 290 -12.61 -2.00 24.79
CA ARG A 290 -12.36 -0.68 25.35
C ARG A 290 -10.87 -0.44 25.47
N VAL A 291 -10.50 0.82 25.62
CA VAL A 291 -9.12 1.24 25.83
C VAL A 291 -9.03 2.03 27.13
N TYR A 292 -7.93 1.84 27.85
CA TYR A 292 -7.60 2.53 29.08
C TYR A 292 -6.23 3.18 28.95
N LEU A 293 -6.10 4.40 29.48
CA LEU A 293 -4.84 5.12 29.62
C LEU A 293 -4.53 5.29 31.11
N ASN A 294 -3.43 4.70 31.56
CA ASN A 294 -2.90 4.94 32.89
C ASN A 294 -2.29 6.36 32.94
N GLN A 295 -2.82 7.23 33.80
CA GLN A 295 -2.40 8.62 33.85
C GLN A 295 -1.01 8.82 34.49
N ASN A 296 -0.52 7.82 35.24
CA ASN A 296 0.74 7.94 35.98
C ASN A 296 1.96 7.63 35.10
N ASN A 297 1.87 6.58 34.30
CA ASN A 297 2.97 6.11 33.44
C ASN A 297 2.66 6.20 31.94
N HIS A 298 1.43 6.57 31.57
CA HIS A 298 0.93 6.65 30.20
C HIS A 298 0.88 5.31 29.46
N ASP A 299 0.82 4.20 30.19
CA ASP A 299 0.54 2.89 29.61
C ASP A 299 -0.87 2.89 29.01
N ILE A 300 -0.97 2.37 27.80
CA ILE A 300 -2.24 2.16 27.12
C ILE A 300 -2.54 0.67 27.15
N THR A 301 -3.77 0.31 27.51
CA THR A 301 -4.21 -1.09 27.55
C THR A 301 -5.58 -1.22 26.92
N VAL A 302 -5.72 -2.20 26.03
CA VAL A 302 -7.01 -2.57 25.45
C VAL A 302 -7.57 -3.78 26.21
N PHE A 303 -8.87 -3.76 26.49
CA PHE A 303 -9.51 -4.77 27.32
C PHE A 303 -10.97 -5.02 26.92
N GLY A 304 -11.50 -6.19 27.27
CA GLY A 304 -12.91 -6.55 27.06
C GLY A 304 -13.79 -6.20 28.25
N ASN A 305 -14.97 -5.63 28.03
CA ASN A 305 -15.92 -5.34 29.11
C ASN A 305 -17.35 -5.68 28.70
N THR A 306 -18.17 -6.12 29.65
CA THR A 306 -19.59 -6.43 29.41
C THR A 306 -20.47 -5.18 29.31
N LYS A 307 -19.96 -4.01 29.74
CA LYS A 307 -20.70 -2.74 29.73
C LYS A 307 -20.27 -1.87 28.54
N ASN A 308 -21.22 -1.57 27.66
CA ASN A 308 -21.07 -0.54 26.62
C ASN A 308 -21.39 0.86 27.19
N GLN A 309 -20.50 1.40 28.01
CA GLN A 309 -20.63 2.73 28.61
C GLN A 309 -19.49 3.66 28.14
N ILE A 310 -19.81 4.94 27.99
CA ILE A 310 -18.86 5.99 27.54
C ILE A 310 -17.70 6.16 28.52
N ILE A 311 -18.04 6.29 29.81
CA ILE A 311 -17.11 6.55 30.91
C ILE A 311 -17.25 5.41 31.92
N ALA A 312 -16.14 5.03 32.55
CA ALA A 312 -16.09 3.89 33.44
C ALA A 312 -16.82 4.15 34.77
N ALA A 313 -17.86 3.36 35.06
CA ALA A 313 -18.09 2.90 36.43
C ALA A 313 -17.14 1.72 36.67
N TRP A 314 -15.92 2.00 37.15
CA TRP A 314 -14.88 1.08 37.64
C TRP A 314 -14.68 -0.19 36.78
N PRO A 315 -13.81 -0.17 35.75
CA PRO A 315 -13.73 -1.25 34.77
C PRO A 315 -12.96 -2.43 35.38
N GLU A 316 -13.71 -3.30 36.04
CA GLU A 316 -13.27 -4.67 36.24
C GLU A 316 -13.34 -5.37 34.89
N THR A 317 -12.22 -5.97 34.49
CA THR A 317 -12.13 -6.76 33.26
C THR A 317 -11.70 -8.17 33.58
N TYR A 318 -12.14 -9.08 32.71
CA TYR A 318 -11.69 -10.46 32.68
C TYR A 318 -10.88 -10.74 31.42
N LEU A 319 -10.75 -9.78 30.50
CA LEU A 319 -10.13 -9.99 29.21
C LEU A 319 -9.21 -8.80 28.88
N ILE A 320 -7.95 -9.06 28.59
CA ILE A 320 -6.92 -8.05 28.31
C ILE A 320 -6.21 -8.38 27.01
N TYR A 321 -5.92 -7.35 26.24
CA TYR A 321 -5.09 -7.44 25.05
C TYR A 321 -3.67 -6.95 25.39
N LYS A 322 -2.70 -7.86 25.34
CA LYS A 322 -1.29 -7.58 25.55
C LYS A 322 -0.60 -7.41 24.21
N ASN A 323 -0.20 -6.18 23.90
CA ASN A 323 0.54 -5.84 22.69
C ASN A 323 1.92 -5.25 23.00
N TRP A 324 2.57 -5.70 24.08
CA TRP A 324 3.93 -5.31 24.44
C TRP A 324 4.84 -6.51 24.72
N ASP A 325 6.14 -6.34 24.49
CA ASP A 325 7.20 -7.28 24.88
C ASP A 325 7.64 -7.09 26.34
N GLU A 326 8.57 -7.92 26.82
CA GLU A 326 9.13 -7.88 28.20
C GLU A 326 9.83 -6.55 28.55
N LYS A 327 10.16 -5.74 27.54
CA LYS A 327 10.80 -4.43 27.70
C LYS A 327 9.78 -3.29 27.60
N GLY A 328 8.49 -3.60 27.45
CA GLY A 328 7.43 -2.63 27.23
C GLY A 328 7.37 -2.06 25.81
N ASN A 329 8.12 -2.63 24.85
CA ASN A 329 8.01 -2.20 23.46
C ASN A 329 6.72 -2.77 22.86
N ILE A 330 5.99 -1.92 22.13
CA ILE A 330 4.77 -2.34 21.47
C ILE A 330 5.08 -3.29 20.32
N ILE A 331 4.40 -4.43 20.31
CA ILE A 331 4.47 -5.45 19.27
C ILE A 331 3.23 -5.39 18.37
N PRO A 332 3.36 -5.53 17.05
CA PRO A 332 2.23 -5.47 16.12
C PRO A 332 1.16 -6.54 16.36
N LYS A 333 1.57 -7.75 16.77
CA LYS A 333 0.68 -8.87 17.05
C LYS A 333 0.59 -9.10 18.55
N GLY A 334 -0.42 -8.48 19.17
CA GLY A 334 -0.75 -8.73 20.56
C GLY A 334 -1.61 -9.98 20.77
N THR A 335 -1.70 -10.42 22.02
CA THR A 335 -2.40 -11.63 22.43
C THR A 335 -3.50 -11.29 23.43
N TRP A 336 -4.67 -11.92 23.28
CA TRP A 336 -5.74 -11.81 24.26
C TRP A 336 -5.54 -12.78 25.43
N TYR A 337 -5.68 -12.29 26.64
CA TYR A 337 -5.57 -13.03 27.88
C TYR A 337 -6.87 -12.93 28.66
N ILE A 338 -7.38 -14.07 29.16
CA ILE A 338 -8.60 -14.16 29.96
C ILE A 338 -8.32 -14.64 31.38
N VAL A 339 -8.98 -14.00 32.35
CA VAL A 339 -8.95 -14.41 33.76
C VAL A 339 -9.94 -15.56 33.93
N GLU A 340 -9.46 -16.76 34.28
CA GLU A 340 -10.32 -17.93 34.45
C GLU A 340 -11.17 -17.86 35.73
N ASN A 341 -10.57 -17.37 36.81
CA ASN A 341 -11.25 -17.26 38.09
C ASN A 341 -11.89 -15.88 38.29
N LYS A 342 -13.22 -15.84 38.44
CA LYS A 342 -13.96 -14.57 38.56
C LYS A 342 -13.57 -13.75 39.80
N SER A 343 -12.97 -14.36 40.83
CA SER A 343 -12.42 -13.62 41.98
C SER A 343 -11.15 -12.84 41.66
N ASP A 344 -10.42 -13.19 40.59
CA ASP A 344 -9.14 -12.60 40.20
C ASP A 344 -9.28 -11.46 39.18
N LYS A 345 -10.50 -10.91 39.06
CA LYS A 345 -10.85 -9.78 38.20
C LYS A 345 -9.79 -8.69 38.21
N ILE A 346 -9.52 -8.14 37.04
CA ILE A 346 -8.48 -7.13 36.88
C ILE A 346 -9.11 -5.75 37.02
N ASN A 347 -8.66 -5.01 38.03
CA ASN A 347 -9.03 -3.61 38.18
C ASN A 347 -8.13 -2.79 37.27
N MET A 348 -8.72 -2.15 36.26
CA MET A 348 -7.97 -1.33 35.31
C MET A 348 -7.48 0.00 35.91
N VAL A 349 -7.96 0.39 37.09
CA VAL A 349 -7.54 1.65 37.72
C VAL A 349 -6.07 1.61 38.07
N ASN A 350 -5.30 2.48 37.44
CA ASN A 350 -3.84 2.62 37.58
C ASN A 350 -3.03 1.36 37.27
N ILE A 351 -3.61 0.40 36.52
CA ILE A 351 -2.89 -0.82 36.16
C ILE A 351 -1.70 -0.51 35.25
N THR A 352 -0.56 -1.10 35.54
CA THR A 352 0.65 -1.00 34.69
C THR A 352 0.85 -2.26 33.84
N HIS A 353 1.65 -2.17 32.78
CA HIS A 353 2.06 -3.35 32.02
C HIS A 353 2.75 -4.40 32.90
N GLU A 354 3.60 -3.97 33.84
CA GLU A 354 4.29 -4.86 34.80
C GLU A 354 3.31 -5.64 35.70
N GLU A 355 2.24 -4.98 36.17
CA GLU A 355 1.21 -5.64 36.99
C GLU A 355 0.40 -6.66 36.19
N ILE A 356 0.19 -6.42 34.89
CA ILE A 356 -0.47 -7.37 33.98
C ILE A 356 0.45 -8.57 33.74
N ASP A 357 1.72 -8.32 33.44
CA ASP A 357 2.71 -9.37 33.19
C ASP A 357 2.85 -10.28 34.41
N LYS A 358 2.92 -9.70 35.62
CA LYS A 358 2.93 -10.49 36.86
C LYS A 358 1.70 -11.38 37.03
N LYS A 359 0.51 -10.91 36.65
CA LYS A 359 -0.72 -11.73 36.72
C LYS A 359 -0.71 -12.88 35.71
N ILE A 360 -0.11 -12.66 34.53
CA ILE A 360 0.09 -13.70 33.52
C ILE A 360 1.09 -14.74 34.05
N ASP A 361 2.22 -14.31 34.59
CA ASP A 361 3.26 -15.18 35.13
C ASP A 361 2.78 -15.99 36.34
N ASP A 362 1.92 -15.41 37.19
CA ASP A 362 1.26 -16.09 38.30
C ASP A 362 0.22 -17.15 37.84
N GLY A 363 -0.02 -17.28 36.53
CA GLY A 363 -1.02 -18.20 35.97
C GLY A 363 -2.47 -17.80 36.25
N LYS A 364 -2.72 -16.55 36.66
CA LYS A 364 -4.08 -16.05 36.96
C LYS A 364 -4.84 -15.63 35.70
N VAL A 365 -4.14 -15.52 34.58
CA VAL A 365 -4.67 -15.11 33.27
C VAL A 365 -4.08 -16.03 32.22
N VAL A 366 -4.94 -16.66 31.41
CA VAL A 366 -4.54 -17.62 30.37
C VAL A 366 -4.78 -17.05 28.99
N ILE A 367 -4.16 -17.62 27.95
CA ILE A 367 -4.35 -17.17 26.57
C ILE A 367 -5.79 -17.50 26.13
N PHE A 368 -6.53 -16.48 25.69
CA PHE A 368 -7.87 -16.64 25.14
C PHE A 368 -7.79 -17.14 23.68
N GLY A 369 -8.60 -18.14 23.33
CA GLY A 369 -8.70 -18.64 21.96
C GLY A 369 -7.60 -19.60 21.51
N LYS A 370 -6.80 -20.13 22.45
CA LYS A 370 -5.89 -21.24 22.15
C LYS A 370 -6.73 -22.52 22.03
N GLU A 371 -6.81 -23.10 20.83
CA GLU A 371 -7.25 -24.49 20.68
C GLU A 371 -6.24 -25.37 21.45
N GLU A 372 -6.74 -26.25 22.32
CA GLU A 372 -5.92 -27.28 22.98
C GLU A 372 -5.35 -28.29 21.97
#